data_AF-A0A6I9NWM2-F1
#
_entry.id   AF-A0A6I9NWM2-F1
#
_cell.length_a   1.000
_cell.length_b   1.000
_cell.length_c   1.000
_cell.angle_alpha   90.00
_cell.angle_beta   90.00
_cell.angle_gamma   90.00
#
_symmetry.space_group_name_H-M   'P 1'
#
loop_
_entity.id
_entity.type
_entity.pdbx_description
1 polymer ?
#
loop_
_entity_poly.entity_id
_entity_poly.type
_entity_poly.pdbx_seq_one_letter_code
_entity_poly.pdbx_strand_id
1 'polypeptide(L)'
;MSWKIIIQDDKLWMLCDLKIQFDRHMNEGKYHLAEPLVTAISALNKTEGLYRKAKVLKALNRSTEAYSVLQRLQVHCERTKCTEVVIRVMLSTAELHWESCGFSTALPLLLQALALARQHHLQSLASETILHLAFTQLMLGVPEHALSVLHEAIEPVLAHGSVMDKGRALLLTARCQMAVAGFKPNGQGQADLPLAGLAVDTLNEAAGYFSKLNCKERLRDVHYLQALLHRSLGQTSHCHKSAMLFRLLDQELQSPAPPVSMRL
;
A
#
# COMPACT_ATOMS: atom_id res chain seq x y z
N MET A 1 24.46 -33.83 -13.19
CA MET A 1 23.74 -32.55 -13.44
C MET A 1 22.34 -32.54 -12.81
N SER A 2 21.62 -33.67 -12.69
CA SER A 2 20.28 -33.71 -12.06
C SER A 2 20.20 -33.27 -10.59
N TRP A 3 21.18 -33.61 -9.74
CA TRP A 3 21.12 -33.27 -8.31
C TRP A 3 21.23 -31.77 -8.01
N LYS A 4 21.94 -31.00 -8.85
CA LYS A 4 22.06 -29.54 -8.69
C LYS A 4 20.77 -28.81 -9.05
N ILE A 5 20.02 -29.36 -10.01
CA ILE A 5 18.73 -28.80 -10.46
C ILE A 5 17.67 -29.03 -9.38
N ILE A 6 17.57 -30.26 -8.84
CA ILE A 6 16.63 -30.62 -7.77
C ILE A 6 16.83 -29.75 -6.52
N ILE A 7 18.09 -29.57 -6.06
CA ILE A 7 18.39 -28.73 -4.88
C ILE A 7 18.05 -27.24 -5.12
N GLN A 8 18.13 -26.78 -6.38
CA GLN A 8 17.84 -25.39 -6.73
C GLN A 8 16.33 -25.14 -6.82
N ASP A 9 15.58 -26.11 -7.33
CA ASP A 9 14.10 -26.09 -7.32
C ASP A 9 13.56 -26.18 -5.89
N ASP A 10 14.20 -26.97 -5.02
CA ASP A 10 13.83 -27.09 -3.62
C ASP A 10 13.97 -25.75 -2.88
N LYS A 11 15.07 -25.03 -3.10
CA LYS A 11 15.29 -23.70 -2.49
C LYS A 11 14.33 -22.65 -3.02
N LEU A 12 13.96 -22.73 -4.29
CA LEU A 12 13.03 -21.78 -4.91
C LEU A 12 11.62 -21.95 -4.34
N TRP A 13 11.12 -23.18 -4.22
CA TRP A 13 9.80 -23.42 -3.63
C TRP A 13 9.75 -22.96 -2.17
N MET A 14 10.76 -23.29 -1.36
CA MET A 14 10.84 -22.86 0.04
C MET A 14 10.85 -21.33 0.15
N LEU A 15 11.57 -20.64 -0.73
CA LEU A 15 11.57 -19.19 -0.76
C LEU A 15 10.18 -18.63 -1.09
N CYS A 16 9.48 -19.21 -2.08
CA CYS A 16 8.12 -18.80 -2.44
C CYS A 16 7.13 -19.01 -1.28
N ASP A 17 7.18 -20.15 -0.61
CA ASP A 17 6.33 -20.45 0.55
C ASP A 17 6.56 -19.45 1.70
N LEU A 18 7.83 -19.21 2.06
CA LEU A 18 8.19 -18.22 3.08
C LEU A 18 7.72 -16.80 2.70
N LYS A 19 7.80 -16.42 1.42
CA LYS A 19 7.30 -15.12 0.94
C LYS A 19 5.78 -15.01 1.11
N ILE A 20 5.03 -16.05 0.75
CA ILE A 20 3.57 -16.10 0.88
C ILE A 20 3.16 -16.01 2.36
N GLN A 21 3.80 -16.79 3.24
CA GLN A 21 3.53 -16.75 4.68
C GLN A 21 3.84 -15.39 5.28
N PHE A 22 4.97 -14.79 4.89
CA PHE A 22 5.32 -13.44 5.30
C PHE A 22 4.27 -12.42 4.87
N ASP A 23 3.88 -12.42 3.59
CA ASP A 23 2.91 -11.44 3.07
C ASP A 23 1.54 -11.61 3.74
N ARG A 24 1.13 -12.85 4.06
CA ARG A 24 -0.07 -13.13 4.85
C ARG A 24 0.01 -12.54 6.25
N HIS A 25 1.09 -12.78 6.99
CA HIS A 25 1.24 -12.23 8.34
C HIS A 25 1.32 -10.71 8.36
N MET A 26 1.99 -10.10 7.37
CA MET A 26 2.00 -8.65 7.20
C MET A 26 0.60 -8.09 6.93
N ASN A 27 -0.19 -8.73 6.06
CA ASN A 27 -1.55 -8.28 5.76
C ASN A 27 -2.49 -8.40 6.96
N GLU A 28 -2.33 -9.44 7.79
CA GLU A 28 -3.09 -9.64 9.02
C GLU A 28 -2.64 -8.75 10.19
N GLY A 29 -1.56 -7.96 10.03
CA GLY A 29 -0.97 -7.12 11.09
C GLY A 29 -0.18 -7.91 12.16
N LYS A 30 0.11 -9.20 11.91
CA LYS A 30 0.82 -10.09 12.84
C LYS A 30 2.34 -9.99 12.65
N TYR A 31 2.90 -8.81 12.90
CA TYR A 31 4.31 -8.50 12.64
C TYR A 31 5.29 -9.41 13.43
N HIS A 32 4.92 -9.83 14.64
CA HIS A 32 5.70 -10.77 15.46
C HIS A 32 5.88 -12.15 14.82
N LEU A 33 4.94 -12.60 13.98
CA LEU A 33 5.08 -13.85 13.22
C LEU A 33 5.86 -13.64 11.92
N ALA A 34 5.84 -12.43 11.35
CA ALA A 34 6.58 -12.09 10.14
C ALA A 34 8.09 -11.93 10.38
N GLU A 35 8.49 -11.41 11.55
CA GLU A 35 9.91 -11.19 11.90
C GLU A 35 10.79 -12.44 11.83
N PRO A 36 10.45 -13.61 12.41
CA PRO A 36 11.29 -14.81 12.32
C PRO A 36 11.43 -15.33 10.87
N LEU A 37 10.41 -15.14 10.03
CA LEU A 37 10.46 -15.53 8.61
C LEU A 37 11.51 -14.74 7.83
N VAL A 38 11.82 -13.50 8.24
CA VAL A 38 12.88 -12.70 7.60
C VAL A 38 14.23 -13.40 7.68
N THR A 39 14.54 -14.04 8.81
CA THR A 39 15.81 -14.77 9.00
C THR A 39 15.89 -15.98 8.08
N ALA A 40 14.81 -16.75 7.98
CA ALA A 40 14.71 -17.89 7.08
C ALA A 40 14.83 -17.46 5.60
N ILE A 41 14.15 -16.39 5.20
CA ILE A 41 14.26 -15.81 3.85
C ILE A 41 15.68 -15.32 3.58
N SER A 42 16.32 -14.65 4.54
CA SER A 42 17.69 -14.14 4.40
C SER A 42 18.72 -15.24 4.20
N ALA A 43 18.48 -16.43 4.76
CA ALA A 43 19.33 -17.60 4.58
C ALA A 43 19.25 -18.17 3.14
N LEU A 44 18.10 -18.01 2.46
CA LEU A 44 17.90 -18.42 1.08
C LEU A 44 18.27 -17.32 0.07
N ASN A 45 17.88 -16.07 0.35
CA ASN A 45 18.14 -14.89 -0.47
C ASN A 45 18.35 -13.66 0.43
N LYS A 46 19.61 -13.24 0.54
CA LYS A 46 20.01 -12.11 1.39
C LYS A 46 19.36 -10.78 0.98
N THR A 47 19.21 -10.54 -0.32
CA THR A 47 18.63 -9.30 -0.85
C THR A 47 17.13 -9.20 -0.51
N GLU A 48 16.38 -10.26 -0.77
CA GLU A 48 14.94 -10.32 -0.43
C GLU A 48 14.72 -10.28 1.09
N GLY A 49 15.59 -10.95 1.86
CA GLY A 49 15.56 -10.93 3.32
C GLY A 49 15.77 -9.53 3.90
N LEU A 50 16.76 -8.78 3.42
CA LEU A 50 16.98 -7.39 3.83
C LEU A 50 15.80 -6.49 3.46
N TYR A 51 15.23 -6.66 2.26
CA TYR A 51 14.05 -5.91 1.84
C TYR A 51 12.85 -6.16 2.76
N ARG A 52 12.56 -7.43 3.06
CA ARG A 52 11.46 -7.80 3.98
C ARG A 52 11.72 -7.34 5.41
N LYS A 53 12.99 -7.36 5.86
CA LYS A 53 13.39 -6.76 7.14
C LYS A 53 13.01 -5.28 7.21
N ALA A 54 13.29 -4.51 6.15
CA ALA A 54 12.93 -3.10 6.10
C ALA A 54 11.40 -2.90 6.20
N LYS A 55 10.61 -3.73 5.52
CA LYS A 55 9.13 -3.68 5.61
C LYS A 55 8.62 -3.96 7.03
N VAL A 56 9.16 -4.95 7.74
CA VAL A 56 8.78 -5.24 9.13
C VAL A 56 9.19 -4.09 10.05
N LEU A 57 10.43 -3.60 9.93
CA LEU A 57 10.91 -2.48 10.75
C LEU A 57 10.05 -1.23 10.58
N LYS A 58 9.65 -0.93 9.34
CA LYS A 58 8.69 0.16 9.06
C LYS A 58 7.35 -0.09 9.76
N ALA A 59 6.77 -1.27 9.62
CA ALA A 59 5.48 -1.61 10.26
C ALA A 59 5.53 -1.54 11.80
N LEU A 60 6.71 -1.75 12.39
CA LEU A 60 6.96 -1.59 13.83
C LEU A 60 7.32 -0.14 14.23
N ASN A 61 7.16 0.85 13.34
CA ASN A 61 7.53 2.26 13.54
C ASN A 61 9.03 2.49 13.84
N ARG A 62 9.92 1.59 13.41
CA ARG A 62 11.38 1.71 13.53
C ARG A 62 11.97 2.29 12.23
N SER A 63 11.49 3.46 11.83
CA SER A 63 11.76 4.07 10.51
C SER A 63 13.25 4.38 10.28
N THR A 64 14.00 4.76 11.33
CA THR A 64 15.46 5.01 11.24
C THR A 64 16.25 3.74 10.90
N GLU A 65 15.91 2.63 11.56
CA GLU A 65 16.54 1.33 11.29
C GLU A 65 16.14 0.81 9.90
N ALA A 66 14.86 0.95 9.53
CA ALA A 66 14.38 0.61 8.19
C ALA A 66 15.18 1.37 7.11
N TYR A 67 15.38 2.68 7.30
CA TYR A 67 16.16 3.50 6.38
C TYR A 67 17.62 3.03 6.26
N SER A 68 18.28 2.71 7.38
CA SER A 68 19.65 2.18 7.37
C SER A 68 19.77 0.86 6.59
N VAL A 69 18.75 0.00 6.67
CA VAL A 69 18.70 -1.27 5.94
C VAL A 69 18.49 -1.02 4.44
N LEU A 70 17.61 -0.10 4.07
CA LEU A 70 17.35 0.26 2.67
C LEU A 70 18.57 0.91 2.00
N GLN A 71 19.30 1.78 2.69
CA GLN A 71 20.54 2.36 2.16
C GLN A 71 21.60 1.29 1.87
N ARG A 72 21.78 0.33 2.78
CA ARG A 72 22.68 -0.81 2.57
C ARG A 72 22.24 -1.66 1.38
N LEU A 73 20.93 -1.85 1.22
CA LEU A 73 20.37 -2.60 0.11
C LEU A 73 20.55 -1.86 -1.22
N GLN A 74 20.39 -0.54 -1.25
CA GLN A 74 20.62 0.30 -2.44
C GLN A 74 22.05 0.17 -2.97
N VAL A 75 23.05 0.33 -2.09
CA VAL A 75 24.48 0.15 -2.45
C VAL A 75 24.76 -1.25 -2.98
N HIS A 76 24.07 -2.27 -2.45
CA HIS A 76 24.18 -3.64 -2.95
C HIS A 76 23.54 -3.79 -4.33
N CYS A 77 22.36 -3.21 -4.56
CA CYS A 77 21.62 -3.30 -5.82
C CYS A 77 22.32 -2.59 -6.98
N GLU A 78 22.99 -1.47 -6.70
CA GLU A 78 23.84 -0.76 -7.68
C GLU A 78 24.96 -1.66 -8.22
N ARG A 79 25.50 -2.55 -7.38
CA ARG A 79 26.54 -3.51 -7.78
C ARG A 79 25.97 -4.70 -8.55
N THR A 80 24.79 -5.19 -8.18
CA THR A 80 24.17 -6.37 -8.80
C THR A 80 23.35 -6.04 -10.05
N LYS A 81 23.13 -4.76 -10.37
CA LYS A 81 22.35 -4.27 -11.51
C LYS A 81 20.94 -4.85 -11.61
N CYS A 82 20.31 -5.16 -10.48
CA CYS A 82 18.94 -5.69 -10.46
C CYS A 82 17.92 -4.55 -10.38
N THR A 83 17.44 -4.08 -11.54
CA THR A 83 16.51 -2.94 -11.63
C THR A 83 15.24 -3.13 -10.81
N GLU A 84 14.70 -4.36 -10.76
CA GLU A 84 13.49 -4.67 -9.99
C GLU A 84 13.65 -4.31 -8.50
N VAL A 85 14.76 -4.75 -7.88
CA VAL A 85 15.02 -4.48 -6.47
C VAL A 85 15.32 -3.01 -6.23
N VAL A 86 16.02 -2.34 -7.16
CA VAL A 86 16.25 -0.89 -7.10
C VAL A 86 14.92 -0.15 -7.01
N ILE A 87 13.96 -0.45 -7.90
CA ILE A 87 12.64 0.18 -7.89
C ILE A 87 11.91 -0.10 -6.57
N ARG A 88 11.90 -1.36 -6.09
CA ARG A 88 11.25 -1.73 -4.82
C ARG A 88 11.86 -0.97 -3.62
N VAL A 89 13.17 -0.78 -3.61
CA VAL A 89 13.87 0.02 -2.58
C VAL A 89 13.46 1.49 -2.68
N MET A 90 13.40 2.05 -3.89
CA MET A 90 12.97 3.44 -4.10
C MET A 90 11.52 3.66 -3.61
N LEU A 91 10.61 2.73 -3.88
CA LEU A 91 9.24 2.79 -3.37
C LEU A 91 9.19 2.75 -1.85
N SER A 92 9.87 1.79 -1.20
CA SER A 92 9.91 1.72 0.26
C SER A 92 10.57 2.93 0.92
N THR A 93 11.59 3.51 0.29
CA THR A 93 12.21 4.75 0.77
C THR A 93 11.26 5.94 0.62
N ALA A 94 10.49 6.02 -0.48
CA ALA A 94 9.46 7.04 -0.66
C ALA A 94 8.40 6.98 0.45
N GLU A 95 7.97 5.77 0.83
CA GLU A 95 7.03 5.60 1.93
C GLU A 95 7.59 6.08 3.28
N LEU A 96 8.90 5.88 3.54
CA LEU A 96 9.55 6.43 4.74
C LEU A 96 9.67 7.97 4.69
N HIS A 97 9.85 8.55 3.51
CA HIS A 97 9.86 10.00 3.34
C HIS A 97 8.50 10.64 3.67
N TRP A 98 7.39 9.97 3.38
CA TRP A 98 6.06 10.44 3.78
C TRP A 98 5.93 10.62 5.29
N GLU A 99 6.57 9.77 6.09
CA GLU A 99 6.53 9.82 7.56
C GLU A 99 7.49 10.88 8.14
N SER A 100 8.60 11.18 7.47
CA SER A 100 9.75 11.87 8.07
C SER A 100 10.12 13.21 7.45
N CYS A 101 10.04 13.34 6.12
CA CYS A 101 10.55 14.49 5.36
C CYS A 101 9.47 15.22 4.54
N GLY A 102 8.25 14.66 4.52
CA GLY A 102 7.12 15.21 3.78
C GLY A 102 7.01 14.70 2.34
N PHE A 103 5.82 14.84 1.77
CA PHE A 103 5.44 14.24 0.49
C PHE A 103 6.22 14.75 -0.73
N SER A 104 6.65 16.02 -0.72
CA SER A 104 7.40 16.61 -1.83
C SER A 104 8.76 15.95 -2.05
N THR A 105 9.42 15.50 -0.98
CA THR A 105 10.74 14.85 -1.05
C THR A 105 10.70 13.47 -1.71
N ALA A 106 9.53 12.81 -1.72
CA ALA A 106 9.34 11.52 -2.37
C ALA A 106 9.17 11.63 -3.90
N LEU A 107 8.77 12.78 -4.43
CA LEU A 107 8.45 12.94 -5.86
C LEU A 107 9.61 12.59 -6.81
N PRO A 108 10.85 13.10 -6.62
CA PRO A 108 11.95 12.79 -7.53
C PRO A 108 12.26 11.30 -7.56
N LEU A 109 12.19 10.66 -6.39
CA LEU A 109 12.41 9.23 -6.22
C LEU A 109 11.35 8.40 -6.96
N LEU A 110 10.08 8.77 -6.81
CA LEU A 110 8.97 8.07 -7.47
C LEU A 110 8.97 8.27 -9.00
N LEU A 111 9.29 9.48 -9.49
CA LEU A 111 9.40 9.74 -10.92
C LEU A 111 10.55 8.96 -11.56
N GLN A 112 11.70 8.87 -10.88
CA GLN A 112 12.83 8.05 -11.33
C GLN A 112 12.47 6.56 -11.31
N ALA A 113 11.78 6.07 -10.27
CA ALA A 113 11.30 4.69 -10.19
C ALA A 113 10.35 4.36 -11.36
N LEU A 114 9.44 5.27 -11.71
CA LEU A 114 8.52 5.09 -12.83
C LEU A 114 9.25 5.05 -14.17
N ALA A 115 10.22 5.94 -14.38
CA ALA A 115 11.04 5.96 -15.58
C ALA A 115 11.77 4.62 -15.78
N LEU A 116 12.41 4.10 -14.72
CA LEU A 116 13.08 2.81 -14.74
C LEU A 116 12.10 1.65 -14.99
N ALA A 117 10.94 1.66 -14.32
CA ALA A 117 9.93 0.62 -14.50
C ALA A 117 9.42 0.56 -15.94
N ARG A 118 9.17 1.72 -16.57
CA ARG A 118 8.73 1.81 -17.97
C ARG A 118 9.84 1.42 -18.94
N GLN A 119 11.07 1.87 -18.71
CA GLN A 119 12.23 1.53 -19.56
C GLN A 119 12.50 0.02 -19.59
N HIS A 120 12.27 -0.68 -18.49
CA HIS A 120 12.47 -2.13 -18.38
C HIS A 120 11.19 -2.95 -18.54
N HIS A 121 10.07 -2.33 -18.94
CA HIS A 121 8.76 -2.98 -19.15
C HIS A 121 8.23 -3.74 -17.93
N LEU A 122 8.55 -3.28 -16.72
CA LEU A 122 8.13 -3.88 -15.45
C LEU A 122 6.74 -3.37 -15.06
N GLN A 123 5.69 -3.85 -15.71
CA GLN A 123 4.32 -3.32 -15.59
C GLN A 123 3.79 -3.32 -14.15
N SER A 124 3.98 -4.41 -13.40
CA SER A 124 3.54 -4.47 -12.00
C SER A 124 4.15 -3.36 -11.15
N LEU A 125 5.44 -3.09 -11.31
CA LEU A 125 6.15 -2.05 -10.58
C LEU A 125 5.79 -0.65 -11.08
N ALA A 126 5.54 -0.49 -12.39
CA ALA A 126 5.05 0.76 -12.95
C ALA A 126 3.67 1.12 -12.35
N SER A 127 2.75 0.16 -12.31
CA SER A 127 1.44 0.31 -11.69
C SER A 127 1.54 0.65 -10.19
N GLU A 128 2.37 -0.07 -9.43
CA GLU A 128 2.60 0.23 -8.01
C GLU A 128 3.19 1.64 -7.82
N THR A 129 4.15 2.05 -8.66
CA THR A 129 4.74 3.39 -8.61
C THR A 129 3.72 4.47 -8.91
N ILE A 130 2.80 4.24 -9.85
CA ILE A 130 1.71 5.17 -10.17
C ILE A 130 0.78 5.34 -8.95
N LEU A 131 0.47 4.27 -8.21
CA LEU A 131 -0.30 4.38 -6.97
C LEU A 131 0.41 5.26 -5.93
N HIS A 132 1.74 5.13 -5.79
CA HIS A 132 2.53 5.97 -4.89
C HIS A 132 2.57 7.43 -5.34
N LEU A 133 2.68 7.69 -6.64
CA LEU A 133 2.64 9.05 -7.20
C LEU A 133 1.27 9.69 -6.98
N ALA A 134 0.18 9.00 -7.31
CA ALA A 134 -1.18 9.51 -7.12
C ALA A 134 -1.48 9.78 -5.65
N PHE A 135 -1.02 8.93 -4.73
CA PHE A 135 -1.12 9.19 -3.29
C PHE A 135 -0.34 10.43 -2.87
N THR A 136 0.89 10.58 -3.36
CA THR A 136 1.73 11.76 -3.09
C THR A 136 1.05 13.03 -3.61
N GLN A 137 0.46 12.99 -4.79
CA GLN A 137 -0.29 14.10 -5.40
C GLN A 137 -1.55 14.46 -4.59
N LEU A 138 -2.33 13.46 -4.14
CA LEU A 138 -3.46 13.68 -3.24
C LEU A 138 -3.03 14.40 -1.96
N MET A 139 -1.92 13.96 -1.35
CA MET A 139 -1.40 14.55 -0.12
C MET A 139 -0.80 15.95 -0.31
N LEU A 140 -0.34 16.27 -1.52
CA LEU A 140 0.09 17.62 -1.91
C LEU A 140 -1.07 18.56 -2.27
N GLY A 141 -2.32 18.08 -2.21
CA GLY A 141 -3.52 18.91 -2.42
C GLY A 141 -3.92 19.09 -3.87
N VAL A 142 -3.53 18.17 -4.77
CA VAL A 142 -3.94 18.17 -6.19
C VAL A 142 -4.74 16.91 -6.55
N PRO A 143 -5.94 16.71 -5.94
CA PRO A 143 -6.71 15.48 -6.07
C PRO A 143 -7.25 15.22 -7.48
N GLU A 144 -7.51 16.25 -8.28
CA GLU A 144 -7.99 16.12 -9.66
C GLU A 144 -6.93 15.46 -10.54
N HIS A 145 -5.67 15.87 -10.38
CA HIS A 145 -4.55 15.30 -11.11
C HIS A 145 -4.28 13.86 -10.66
N ALA A 146 -4.32 13.61 -9.35
CA ALA A 146 -4.20 12.25 -8.81
C ALA A 146 -5.27 11.31 -9.37
N LEU A 147 -6.52 11.77 -9.45
CA LEU A 147 -7.62 11.00 -10.01
C LEU A 147 -7.44 10.72 -11.50
N SER A 148 -6.99 11.70 -12.28
CA SER A 148 -6.68 11.52 -13.71
C SER A 148 -5.61 10.44 -13.93
N VAL A 149 -4.52 10.52 -13.17
CA VAL A 149 -3.41 9.55 -13.25
C VAL A 149 -3.88 8.15 -12.84
N LEU A 150 -4.77 8.05 -11.85
CA LEU A 150 -5.36 6.78 -11.46
C LEU A 150 -6.26 6.18 -12.53
N HIS A 151 -7.11 6.98 -13.19
CA HIS A 151 -7.96 6.48 -14.27
C HIS A 151 -7.15 5.88 -15.43
N GLU A 152 -5.98 6.43 -15.73
CA GLU A 152 -5.08 5.85 -16.76
C GLU A 152 -4.44 4.52 -16.33
N ALA A 153 -4.28 4.30 -15.01
CA ALA A 153 -3.57 3.14 -14.47
C ALA A 153 -4.49 2.09 -13.83
N ILE A 154 -5.80 2.36 -13.69
CA ILE A 154 -6.71 1.49 -12.93
C ILE A 154 -6.95 0.16 -13.64
N GLU A 155 -7.13 0.16 -14.96
CA GLU A 155 -7.36 -1.05 -15.75
C GLU A 155 -6.21 -2.06 -15.62
N PRO A 156 -4.93 -1.71 -15.85
CA PRO A 156 -3.84 -2.67 -15.69
C PRO A 156 -3.68 -3.15 -14.24
N VAL A 157 -3.96 -2.30 -13.24
CA VAL A 157 -3.96 -2.72 -11.82
C VAL A 157 -5.05 -3.74 -11.56
N LEU A 158 -6.28 -3.49 -12.02
CA LEU A 158 -7.41 -4.39 -11.79
C LEU A 158 -7.29 -5.70 -12.59
N ALA A 159 -6.66 -5.68 -13.76
CA ALA A 159 -6.40 -6.88 -14.56
C ALA A 159 -5.28 -7.75 -13.95
N HIS A 160 -4.12 -7.15 -13.65
CA HIS A 160 -2.89 -7.90 -13.40
C HIS A 160 -2.22 -7.64 -12.05
N GLY A 161 -2.69 -6.64 -11.28
CA GLY A 161 -2.16 -6.31 -9.97
C GLY A 161 -2.46 -7.36 -8.90
N SER A 162 -1.73 -7.30 -7.79
CA SER A 162 -2.02 -8.13 -6.62
C SER A 162 -3.39 -7.76 -6.03
N VAL A 163 -4.03 -8.68 -5.30
CA VAL A 163 -5.30 -8.40 -4.61
C VAL A 163 -5.17 -7.19 -3.68
N MET A 164 -3.99 -6.99 -3.09
CA MET A 164 -3.70 -5.84 -2.24
C MET A 164 -3.67 -4.54 -3.05
N ASP A 165 -2.99 -4.54 -4.21
CA ASP A 165 -2.89 -3.36 -5.06
C ASP A 165 -4.24 -2.96 -5.66
N LYS A 166 -5.10 -3.95 -6.00
CA LYS A 166 -6.48 -3.68 -6.42
C LYS A 166 -7.27 -2.95 -5.33
N GLY A 167 -7.18 -3.42 -4.08
CA GLY A 167 -7.81 -2.77 -2.94
C GLY A 167 -7.26 -1.36 -2.68
N ARG A 168 -5.94 -1.19 -2.72
CA ARG A 168 -5.26 0.11 -2.55
C ARG A 168 -5.63 1.11 -3.64
N ALA A 169 -5.67 0.67 -4.89
CA ALA A 169 -6.04 1.51 -6.02
C ALA A 169 -7.47 2.03 -5.88
N LEU A 170 -8.43 1.16 -5.57
CA LEU A 170 -9.82 1.57 -5.36
C LEU A 170 -9.99 2.47 -4.13
N LEU A 171 -9.33 2.15 -3.01
CA LEU A 171 -9.34 3.01 -1.83
C LEU A 171 -8.78 4.41 -2.15
N LEU A 172 -7.69 4.47 -2.92
CA LEU A 172 -7.09 5.75 -3.31
C LEU A 172 -7.98 6.52 -4.29
N THR A 173 -8.59 5.84 -5.27
CA THR A 173 -9.57 6.44 -6.19
C THR A 173 -10.73 7.04 -5.41
N ALA A 174 -11.30 6.31 -4.45
CA ALA A 174 -12.37 6.82 -3.59
C ALA A 174 -11.93 8.07 -2.81
N ARG A 175 -10.72 8.07 -2.23
CA ARG A 175 -10.19 9.26 -1.52
C ARG A 175 -10.04 10.46 -2.44
N CYS A 176 -9.59 10.25 -3.68
CA CYS A 176 -9.48 11.33 -4.66
C CYS A 176 -10.87 11.85 -5.04
N GLN A 177 -11.85 10.96 -5.30
CA GLN A 177 -13.24 11.35 -5.56
C GLN A 177 -13.85 12.17 -4.41
N MET A 178 -13.63 11.75 -3.16
CA MET A 178 -14.06 12.49 -1.97
C MET A 178 -13.43 13.89 -1.93
N ALA A 179 -12.13 14.00 -2.19
CA ALA A 179 -11.41 15.27 -2.17
C ALA A 179 -11.89 16.21 -3.29
N VAL A 180 -12.07 15.70 -4.52
CA VAL A 180 -12.62 16.46 -5.66
C VAL A 180 -14.05 16.92 -5.41
N ALA A 181 -14.88 16.07 -4.78
CA ALA A 181 -16.23 16.43 -4.37
C ALA A 181 -16.30 17.50 -3.27
N GLY A 182 -15.15 18.00 -2.80
CA GLY A 182 -15.07 19.01 -1.75
C GLY A 182 -15.43 18.48 -0.35
N PHE A 183 -15.31 17.16 -0.14
CA PHE A 183 -15.67 16.54 1.13
C PHE A 183 -14.82 17.11 2.28
N LYS A 184 -15.49 17.73 3.25
CA LYS A 184 -14.88 18.19 4.52
C LYS A 184 -15.49 17.39 5.68
N PRO A 185 -14.67 16.81 6.58
CA PRO A 185 -15.15 16.01 7.71
C PRO A 185 -16.16 16.72 8.63
N ASN A 186 -16.13 18.05 8.67
CA ASN A 186 -16.97 18.89 9.53
C ASN A 186 -18.32 19.31 8.88
N GLY A 187 -18.67 18.80 7.70
CA GLY A 187 -20.00 18.99 7.10
C GLY A 187 -20.30 20.39 6.55
N GLN A 188 -19.32 21.28 6.46
CA GLN A 188 -19.50 22.66 6.00
C GLN A 188 -19.28 22.86 4.48
N GLY A 189 -19.79 21.95 3.66
CA GLY A 189 -19.73 22.08 2.19
C GLY A 189 -20.85 21.31 1.52
N GLN A 190 -21.40 21.86 0.44
CA GLN A 190 -22.24 21.09 -0.49
C GLN A 190 -21.31 20.15 -1.25
N ALA A 191 -21.16 18.91 -0.76
CA ALA A 191 -20.44 17.89 -1.49
C ALA A 191 -21.21 17.54 -2.76
N ASP A 192 -20.48 17.32 -3.86
CA ASP A 192 -21.08 16.86 -5.11
C ASP A 192 -21.68 15.46 -4.91
N LEU A 193 -23.00 15.40 -4.76
CA LEU A 193 -23.78 14.20 -4.40
C LEU A 193 -23.49 12.99 -5.32
N PRO A 194 -23.47 13.14 -6.66
CA PRO A 194 -23.03 12.09 -7.59
C PRO A 194 -21.64 11.52 -7.30
N LEU A 195 -20.63 12.37 -7.13
CA LEU A 195 -19.25 11.93 -6.87
C LEU A 195 -19.10 11.27 -5.50
N ALA A 196 -19.84 11.75 -4.50
CA ALA A 196 -19.90 11.13 -3.17
C ALA A 196 -20.54 9.73 -3.22
N GLY A 197 -21.58 9.52 -4.05
CA GLY A 197 -22.16 8.21 -4.30
C GLY A 197 -21.18 7.24 -4.95
N LEU A 198 -20.47 7.69 -6.00
CA LEU A 198 -19.44 6.89 -6.66
C LEU A 198 -18.30 6.49 -5.70
N ALA A 199 -17.92 7.37 -4.79
CA ALA A 199 -16.92 7.08 -3.76
C ALA A 199 -17.39 5.99 -2.78
N VAL A 200 -18.68 5.93 -2.44
CA VAL A 200 -19.25 4.85 -1.61
C VAL A 200 -19.14 3.50 -2.32
N ASP A 201 -19.51 3.44 -3.60
CA ASP A 201 -19.42 2.20 -4.40
C ASP A 201 -17.98 1.73 -4.53
N THR A 202 -17.07 2.65 -4.84
CA THR A 202 -15.63 2.38 -4.93
C THR A 202 -15.06 1.86 -3.60
N LEU A 203 -15.50 2.41 -2.45
CA LEU A 203 -15.12 1.91 -1.12
C LEU A 203 -15.68 0.52 -0.82
N ASN A 204 -16.90 0.20 -1.27
CA ASN A 204 -17.48 -1.13 -1.12
C ASN A 204 -16.66 -2.18 -1.88
N GLU A 205 -16.22 -1.86 -3.10
CA GLU A 205 -15.33 -2.74 -3.86
C GLU A 205 -13.97 -2.91 -3.19
N ALA A 206 -13.37 -1.81 -2.71
CA ALA A 206 -12.11 -1.86 -1.95
C ALA A 206 -12.24 -2.74 -0.70
N ALA A 207 -13.34 -2.63 0.05
CA ALA A 207 -13.62 -3.50 1.20
C ALA A 207 -13.65 -4.98 0.79
N GLY A 208 -14.29 -5.31 -0.33
CA GLY A 208 -14.34 -6.67 -0.86
C GLY A 208 -12.94 -7.27 -1.10
N TYR A 209 -11.99 -6.49 -1.61
CA TYR A 209 -10.61 -6.93 -1.78
C TYR A 209 -9.87 -7.10 -0.45
N PHE A 210 -10.00 -6.15 0.48
CA PHE A 210 -9.34 -6.26 1.79
C PHE A 210 -9.91 -7.38 2.66
N SER A 211 -11.20 -7.68 2.55
CA SER A 211 -11.82 -8.84 3.22
C SER A 211 -11.25 -10.17 2.75
N LYS A 212 -10.95 -10.32 1.45
CA LYS A 212 -10.29 -11.53 0.91
C LYS A 212 -8.90 -11.76 1.51
N LEU A 213 -8.21 -10.68 1.86
CA LEU A 213 -6.87 -10.72 2.47
C LEU A 213 -6.89 -10.72 4.00
N ASN A 214 -8.07 -10.65 4.62
CA ASN A 214 -8.23 -10.45 6.07
C ASN A 214 -7.42 -9.24 6.59
N CYS A 215 -7.32 -8.17 5.78
CA CYS A 215 -6.52 -7.00 6.10
C CYS A 215 -7.32 -6.00 6.95
N LYS A 216 -7.32 -6.24 8.27
CA LYS A 216 -8.15 -5.52 9.24
C LYS A 216 -7.83 -4.03 9.33
N GLU A 217 -6.56 -3.66 9.25
CA GLU A 217 -6.14 -2.26 9.28
C GLU A 217 -6.75 -1.44 8.14
N ARG A 218 -6.83 -2.04 6.93
CA ARG A 218 -7.40 -1.39 5.74
C ARG A 218 -8.91 -1.40 5.75
N LEU A 219 -9.53 -2.47 6.24
CA LEU A 219 -10.98 -2.51 6.45
C LEU A 219 -11.43 -1.43 7.44
N ARG A 220 -10.67 -1.19 8.52
CA ARG A 220 -10.93 -0.11 9.46
C ARG A 220 -10.94 1.25 8.74
N ASP A 221 -9.91 1.51 7.94
CA ASP A 221 -9.79 2.76 7.19
C ASP A 221 -10.96 2.95 6.20
N VAL A 222 -11.37 1.89 5.51
CA VAL A 222 -12.54 1.91 4.60
C VAL A 222 -13.82 2.21 5.37
N HIS A 223 -14.09 1.51 6.46
CA HIS A 223 -15.32 1.73 7.24
C HIS A 223 -15.39 3.10 7.88
N TYR A 224 -14.23 3.66 8.28
CA TYR A 224 -14.14 5.04 8.72
C TYR A 224 -14.60 6.02 7.62
N LEU A 225 -14.06 5.90 6.41
CA LEU A 225 -14.41 6.76 5.27
C LEU A 225 -15.87 6.57 4.85
N GLN A 226 -16.39 5.34 4.86
CA GLN A 226 -17.80 5.06 4.58
C GLN A 226 -18.73 5.72 5.60
N ALA A 227 -18.41 5.65 6.89
CA ALA A 227 -19.22 6.30 7.93
C ALA A 227 -19.27 7.83 7.72
N LEU A 228 -18.13 8.43 7.38
CA LEU A 228 -18.03 9.86 7.06
C LEU A 228 -18.87 10.24 5.83
N LEU A 229 -18.80 9.46 4.75
CA LEU A 229 -19.58 9.71 3.53
C LEU A 229 -21.08 9.52 3.75
N HIS A 230 -21.50 8.43 4.37
CA HIS A 230 -22.91 8.18 4.67
C HIS A 230 -23.49 9.28 5.55
N ARG A 231 -22.71 9.83 6.49
CA ARG A 231 -23.11 10.99 7.29
C ARG A 231 -23.33 12.22 6.43
N SER A 232 -22.44 12.54 5.48
CA SER A 232 -22.64 13.68 4.56
C SER A 232 -23.82 13.49 3.62
N LEU A 233 -24.16 12.24 3.26
CA LEU A 233 -25.28 11.89 2.41
C LEU A 233 -26.62 11.79 3.18
N GLY A 234 -26.62 11.99 4.50
CA GLY A 234 -27.82 11.86 5.34
C GLY A 234 -28.29 10.41 5.56
N GLN A 235 -27.49 9.41 5.18
CA GLN A 235 -27.81 7.99 5.26
C GLN A 235 -27.48 7.42 6.65
N THR A 236 -28.32 7.71 7.63
CA THR A 236 -28.07 7.38 9.05
C THR A 236 -27.90 5.88 9.33
N SER A 237 -28.71 5.03 8.71
CA SER A 237 -28.63 3.56 8.88
C SER A 237 -27.28 3.00 8.42
N HIS A 238 -26.84 3.39 7.22
CA HIS A 238 -25.54 2.99 6.66
C HIS A 238 -24.37 3.57 7.45
N CYS A 239 -24.49 4.82 7.90
CA CYS A 239 -23.52 5.45 8.79
C CYS A 239 -23.34 4.66 10.09
N HIS A 240 -24.43 4.28 10.77
CA HIS A 240 -24.36 3.49 12.00
C HIS A 240 -23.72 2.12 11.79
N LYS A 241 -24.04 1.44 10.68
CA LYS A 241 -23.42 0.15 10.33
C LYS A 241 -21.90 0.31 10.12
N SER A 242 -21.46 1.27 9.31
CA SER A 242 -20.04 1.52 9.06
C SER A 242 -19.29 1.94 10.34
N ALA A 243 -19.90 2.79 11.17
CA ALA A 243 -19.31 3.22 12.45
C ALA A 243 -19.20 2.06 13.46
N MET A 244 -20.16 1.13 13.48
CA MET A 244 -20.09 -0.08 14.30
C MET A 244 -18.94 -0.99 13.85
N LEU A 245 -18.81 -1.24 12.54
CA LEU A 245 -17.73 -2.06 11.99
C LEU A 245 -16.34 -1.44 12.23
N PHE A 246 -16.22 -0.12 12.04
CA PHE A 246 -15.01 0.63 12.39
C PHE A 246 -14.61 0.39 13.86
N ARG A 247 -15.55 0.56 14.79
CA ARG A 247 -15.31 0.39 16.22
C ARG A 247 -14.89 -1.03 16.60
N LEU A 248 -15.50 -2.04 15.98
CA LEU A 248 -15.15 -3.44 16.23
C LEU A 248 -13.70 -3.73 15.82
N LEU A 249 -13.30 -3.25 14.63
CA LEU A 249 -11.93 -3.42 14.15
C LEU A 249 -10.92 -2.60 14.97
N ASP A 250 -11.30 -1.39 15.39
CA ASP A 250 -10.42 -0.53 16.18
C ASP A 250 -10.13 -1.11 17.57
N GLN A 251 -11.15 -1.70 18.22
CA GLN A 251 -10.99 -2.43 19.48
C GLN A 251 -10.10 -3.67 19.32
N GLU A 252 -10.19 -4.37 18.19
CA GLU A 252 -9.38 -5.56 17.93
C GLU A 252 -7.90 -5.22 17.65
N LEU A 253 -7.62 -4.12 16.96
CA LEU A 253 -6.26 -3.77 16.53
C LEU A 253 -5.37 -3.19 17.65
N GLN A 254 -5.95 -2.77 18.78
CA GLN A 254 -5.28 -2.35 20.05
C GLN A 254 -4.09 -1.38 19.93
N SER A 255 -3.89 -0.73 18.77
CA SER A 255 -2.75 0.14 18.47
C SER A 255 -3.22 1.52 18.02
N PRO A 256 -2.55 2.61 18.45
CA PRO A 256 -2.81 3.92 17.89
C PRO A 256 -2.46 3.88 16.40
N ALA A 257 -3.49 3.95 15.57
CA ALA A 257 -3.33 3.95 14.13
C ALA A 257 -2.64 5.25 13.68
N PRO A 258 -1.68 5.20 12.75
CA PRO A 258 -1.32 6.41 12.02
C PRO A 258 -2.58 6.93 11.31
N PRO A 259 -2.72 8.26 11.17
CA PRO A 259 -3.93 8.87 10.66
C PRO A 259 -4.30 8.26 9.30
N VAL A 260 -5.59 8.03 9.08
CA VAL A 260 -6.13 7.36 7.87
C VAL A 260 -5.61 8.02 6.58
N SER A 261 -5.34 9.34 6.63
CA SER A 261 -4.76 10.11 5.53
C SER A 261 -3.34 9.72 5.13
N MET A 262 -2.54 9.12 6.01
CA MET A 262 -1.11 8.84 5.76
C MET A 262 -0.81 7.44 5.20
N ARG A 263 -1.82 6.58 5.00
CA ARG A 263 -1.61 5.19 4.55
C ARG A 263 -2.12 4.97 3.13
N LEU A 264 -1.22 4.64 2.19
CA LEU A 264 -1.56 4.15 0.85
C LEU A 264 -1.87 2.67 0.86
#